data_AF-A0A963YT71-F1
#
_entry.id   AF-A0A963YT71-F1
#
_cell.length_a   1.000
_cell.length_b   1.000
_cell.length_c   1.000
_cell.angle_alpha   90.00
_cell.angle_beta   90.00
_cell.angle_gamma   90.00
#
_symmetry.space_group_name_H-M   'P 1'
#
loop_
_entity.id
_entity.type
_entity.pdbx_description
1 polymer ?
#
loop_
_entity_poly.entity_id
_entity_poly.type
_entity_poly.pdbx_seq_one_letter_code
_entity_poly.pdbx_strand_id
1 'polypeptide(L)'
;MLFGTPLFLLGFLPLTLVSFAVSARVWGGDAALALLLAASFIFYGFGNAADCLLLAASILGNWWLLPKVARRPWYIAGIVGNLALLGLFKYGGMIARSADLPAPPVTLPLGISFFTFQQLMVLRDARVAPPRRTALGFLTYANGVAFFAHLLAGPLVRPSEIMPQIARAPQAALQAEDSAEGLTRILLGLAKKLVLADSFAPLADRGFDAAAHGLPLTLLEAWVALLAFALQIYFDFSGYADIAIGLARLFGVRFPENFDSPYKAATIRDFWRRWNMTLSRFLRDFLYIPLGGNRHGEARRMANLMLTMLLGGLWHGAGWRFLLWGGLHGFYLIIHHLWDRAALCRLPRVAAQAVTLIAVLLAWVPFRAPDMATTIAMLRGLAGLNGLALPAALIALLPPLGRLARAVPVLPGLGDARTLSLPEAAALLTLGWIIVLALPNTAQASARWRSASLLAGGGFMVQALLFAGAALPFLYFRF
;
A
#
# COMPACT_ATOMS: atom_id res chain seq x y z
N MET A 1 -11.95 -9.85 7.84
CA MET A 1 -10.89 -10.72 8.38
C MET A 1 -9.54 -10.22 7.86
N LEU A 2 -8.42 -10.60 8.46
CA LEU A 2 -7.08 -10.21 7.99
C LEU A 2 -6.33 -11.41 7.41
N PHE A 3 -5.56 -11.23 6.33
CA PHE A 3 -4.89 -12.35 5.66
C PHE A 3 -3.82 -13.07 6.49
N GLY A 4 -3.24 -12.38 7.48
CA GLY A 4 -2.19 -12.95 8.33
C GLY A 4 -2.70 -13.77 9.51
N THR A 5 -4.02 -13.96 9.68
CA THR A 5 -4.55 -14.66 10.86
C THR A 5 -4.74 -16.16 10.61
N PRO A 6 -4.57 -17.00 11.64
CA PRO A 6 -4.88 -18.43 11.54
C PRO A 6 -6.33 -18.69 11.10
N LEU A 7 -7.28 -17.88 11.57
CA LEU A 7 -8.69 -17.97 11.17
C LEU A 7 -8.86 -17.82 9.65
N PHE A 8 -8.13 -16.88 9.03
CA PHE A 8 -8.18 -16.71 7.58
C PHE A 8 -7.48 -17.86 6.85
N LEU A 9 -6.24 -18.17 7.24
CA LEU A 9 -5.37 -19.10 6.51
C LEU A 9 -5.79 -20.56 6.64
N LEU A 10 -6.22 -20.98 7.83
CA LEU A 10 -6.55 -22.38 8.14
C LEU A 10 -8.06 -22.65 8.13
N GLY A 11 -8.89 -21.62 8.29
CA GLY A 11 -10.35 -21.75 8.30
C GLY A 11 -10.99 -21.23 7.01
N PHE A 12 -11.06 -19.90 6.88
CA PHE A 12 -11.81 -19.23 5.82
C PHE A 12 -11.32 -19.61 4.41
N LEU A 13 -10.01 -19.57 4.15
CA LEU A 13 -9.45 -19.77 2.82
C LEU A 13 -9.65 -21.21 2.31
N PRO A 14 -9.27 -22.28 3.05
CA PRO A 14 -9.50 -23.65 2.60
C PRO A 14 -10.98 -23.95 2.40
N LEU A 15 -11.84 -23.50 3.32
CA LEU A 15 -13.29 -23.68 3.22
C LEU A 15 -13.85 -23.00 1.97
N THR A 16 -13.47 -21.75 1.71
CA THR A 16 -13.94 -21.00 0.53
C THR A 16 -13.45 -21.65 -0.76
N LEU A 17 -12.19 -22.09 -0.80
CA LEU A 17 -11.60 -22.68 -2.00
C LEU A 17 -12.23 -24.04 -2.34
N VAL A 18 -12.38 -24.92 -1.34
CA VAL A 18 -13.02 -26.22 -1.52
C VAL A 18 -14.49 -26.05 -1.91
N SER A 19 -15.23 -25.21 -1.20
CA SER A 19 -16.64 -24.99 -1.50
C SER A 19 -16.87 -24.33 -2.85
N PHE A 20 -15.99 -23.40 -3.27
CA PHE A 20 -16.00 -22.83 -4.62
C PHE A 20 -15.77 -23.90 -5.69
N ALA A 21 -14.73 -24.74 -5.53
CA ALA A 21 -14.40 -25.78 -6.50
C ALA A 21 -15.47 -26.88 -6.58
N VAL A 22 -16.04 -27.29 -5.45
CA VAL A 22 -17.16 -28.25 -5.39
C VAL A 22 -18.40 -27.64 -6.05
N SER A 23 -18.76 -26.40 -5.71
CA SER A 23 -19.90 -25.69 -6.31
C SER A 23 -19.75 -25.56 -7.83
N ALA A 24 -18.56 -25.22 -8.31
CA ALA A 24 -18.27 -25.11 -9.74
C ALA A 24 -18.50 -26.43 -10.50
N ARG A 25 -18.15 -27.57 -9.88
CA ARG A 25 -18.30 -28.90 -10.49
C ARG A 25 -19.71 -29.47 -10.37
N VAL A 26 -20.39 -29.25 -9.25
CA VAL A 26 -21.67 -29.91 -8.93
C VAL A 26 -22.87 -29.04 -9.32
N TRP A 27 -22.79 -27.73 -9.10
CA TRP A 27 -23.92 -26.80 -9.28
C TRP A 27 -23.69 -25.76 -10.39
N GLY A 28 -22.50 -25.74 -10.99
CA GLY A 28 -22.15 -24.89 -12.13
C GLY A 28 -21.49 -23.56 -11.75
N GLY A 29 -21.10 -22.80 -12.77
CA GLY A 29 -20.29 -21.58 -12.61
C GLY A 29 -20.98 -20.46 -11.84
N ASP A 30 -22.27 -20.24 -12.07
CA ASP A 30 -23.02 -19.19 -11.37
C ASP A 30 -23.15 -19.47 -9.87
N ALA A 31 -23.38 -20.74 -9.49
CA ALA A 31 -23.41 -21.14 -8.08
C ALA A 31 -22.03 -20.92 -7.41
N ALA A 32 -20.93 -21.19 -8.11
CA ALA A 32 -19.59 -20.93 -7.61
C ALA A 32 -19.33 -19.42 -7.43
N LEU A 33 -19.73 -18.59 -8.40
CA LEU A 33 -19.58 -17.14 -8.31
C LEU A 33 -20.48 -16.53 -7.22
N ALA A 34 -21.68 -17.06 -7.02
CA ALA A 34 -22.55 -16.65 -5.91
C ALA A 34 -21.91 -17.00 -4.55
N LEU A 35 -21.31 -18.18 -4.43
CA LEU A 35 -20.57 -18.59 -3.24
C LEU A 35 -19.36 -17.68 -2.99
N LEU A 36 -18.58 -17.38 -4.03
CA LEU A 36 -17.42 -16.49 -3.92
C LEU A 36 -17.82 -15.08 -3.48
N LEU A 37 -18.96 -14.58 -3.98
CA LEU A 37 -19.52 -13.30 -3.59
C LEU A 37 -19.93 -13.35 -2.11
N ALA A 38 -20.67 -14.38 -1.68
CA ALA A 38 -21.07 -14.56 -0.29
C ALA A 38 -19.85 -14.65 0.64
N ALA A 39 -18.84 -15.44 0.29
CA ALA A 39 -17.59 -15.54 1.03
C ALA A 39 -16.88 -14.17 1.12
N SER A 40 -16.90 -13.38 0.05
CA SER A 40 -16.31 -12.04 0.05
C SER A 40 -17.04 -11.07 0.97
N PHE A 41 -18.37 -11.13 1.02
CA PHE A 41 -19.17 -10.36 1.99
C PHE A 41 -18.94 -10.81 3.43
N ILE A 42 -18.81 -12.11 3.69
CA ILE A 42 -18.46 -12.64 5.02
C ILE A 42 -17.07 -12.13 5.44
N PHE A 43 -16.09 -12.20 4.53
CA PHE A 43 -14.75 -11.70 4.79
C PHE A 43 -14.75 -10.21 5.15
N TYR A 44 -15.50 -9.41 4.40
CA TYR A 44 -15.63 -7.97 4.56
C TYR A 44 -16.36 -7.60 5.86
N GLY A 45 -17.52 -8.22 6.12
CA GLY A 45 -18.38 -7.95 7.27
C GLY A 45 -17.82 -8.39 8.62
N PHE A 46 -16.75 -9.17 8.64
CA PHE A 46 -16.10 -9.61 9.88
C PHE A 46 -15.57 -8.45 10.74
N GLY A 47 -15.24 -7.30 10.12
CA GLY A 47 -14.87 -6.09 10.87
C GLY A 47 -16.11 -5.35 11.36
N ASN A 48 -17.02 -5.03 10.44
CA ASN A 48 -18.29 -4.39 10.73
C ASN A 48 -19.35 -4.83 9.71
N ALA A 49 -20.39 -5.52 10.17
CA ALA A 49 -21.46 -6.01 9.30
C ALA A 49 -22.22 -4.88 8.60
N ALA A 50 -22.30 -3.68 9.19
CA ALA A 50 -22.95 -2.52 8.58
C ALA A 50 -22.24 -2.07 7.29
N ASP A 51 -20.93 -2.27 7.18
CA ASP A 51 -20.16 -1.89 5.99
C ASP A 51 -20.61 -2.71 4.77
N CYS A 52 -21.07 -3.96 4.96
CA CYS A 52 -21.61 -4.79 3.89
C CYS A 52 -22.82 -4.15 3.21
N LEU A 53 -23.69 -3.46 3.96
CA LEU A 53 -24.84 -2.76 3.38
C LEU A 53 -24.39 -1.66 2.44
N LEU A 54 -23.33 -0.94 2.82
CA LEU A 54 -22.76 0.10 1.98
C LEU A 54 -22.12 -0.48 0.71
N LEU A 55 -21.37 -1.57 0.83
CA LEU A 55 -20.77 -2.25 -0.32
C LEU A 55 -21.85 -2.76 -1.27
N ALA A 56 -22.90 -3.40 -0.75
CA ALA A 56 -24.04 -3.88 -1.54
C ALA A 56 -24.76 -2.72 -2.24
N ALA A 57 -25.07 -1.64 -1.52
CA ALA A 57 -25.71 -0.46 -2.09
C ALA A 57 -24.85 0.18 -3.20
N SER A 58 -23.53 0.26 -3.00
CA SER A 58 -22.59 0.74 -4.03
C SER A 58 -22.60 -0.16 -5.27
N ILE A 59 -22.54 -1.49 -5.09
CA ILE A 59 -22.59 -2.48 -6.18
C ILE A 59 -23.90 -2.37 -6.96
N LEU A 60 -25.04 -2.37 -6.28
CA LEU A 60 -26.37 -2.33 -6.90
C LEU A 60 -26.64 -0.99 -7.60
N GLY A 61 -26.29 0.13 -6.95
CA GLY A 61 -26.46 1.47 -7.52
C GLY A 61 -25.64 1.66 -8.80
N ASN A 62 -24.37 1.24 -8.77
CA ASN A 62 -23.52 1.29 -9.96
C ASN A 62 -23.99 0.30 -11.04
N TRP A 63 -24.42 -0.91 -10.67
CA TRP A 63 -24.99 -1.88 -11.61
C TRP A 63 -26.19 -1.31 -12.37
N TRP A 64 -27.08 -0.59 -11.66
CA TRP A 64 -28.22 0.08 -12.27
C TRP A 64 -27.81 1.26 -13.17
N LEU A 65 -26.75 1.99 -12.81
CA LEU A 65 -26.21 3.10 -13.60
C LEU A 65 -25.50 2.65 -14.88
N LEU A 66 -24.87 1.48 -14.87
CA LEU A 66 -24.12 0.96 -16.03
C LEU A 66 -24.96 1.11 -17.30
N PRO A 67 -26.23 0.62 -17.34
CA PRO A 67 -27.40 1.09 -18.07
C PRO A 67 -27.36 2.29 -19.00
N LYS A 68 -26.83 3.35 -18.41
CA LYS A 68 -27.23 4.71 -18.71
C LYS A 68 -26.01 5.59 -18.93
N VAL A 69 -24.81 5.14 -18.53
CA VAL A 69 -23.56 5.91 -18.62
C VAL A 69 -23.14 6.27 -20.06
N ALA A 70 -23.72 5.60 -21.07
CA ALA A 70 -23.59 6.03 -22.47
C ALA A 70 -24.18 7.43 -22.71
N ARG A 71 -25.02 7.94 -21.81
CA ARG A 71 -25.49 9.33 -21.77
C ARG A 71 -24.73 10.12 -20.70
N ARG A 72 -24.26 11.32 -21.06
CA ARG A 72 -23.37 12.15 -20.23
C ARG A 72 -23.91 12.44 -18.82
N PRO A 73 -25.21 12.77 -18.61
CA PRO A 73 -25.72 13.06 -17.27
C PRO A 73 -25.57 11.89 -16.30
N TRP A 74 -25.86 10.67 -16.74
CA TRP A 74 -25.76 9.46 -15.91
C TRP A 74 -24.32 9.07 -15.61
N TYR A 75 -23.40 9.30 -16.55
CA TYR A 75 -21.97 9.14 -16.29
C TYR A 75 -21.51 10.12 -15.21
N ILE A 76 -21.84 11.41 -15.34
CA ILE A 76 -21.48 12.43 -14.34
C ILE A 76 -22.10 12.09 -12.99
N ALA A 77 -23.40 11.73 -12.94
CA ALA A 77 -24.08 11.34 -11.72
C ALA A 77 -23.40 10.15 -11.04
N GLY A 78 -22.96 9.14 -11.80
CA GLY A 78 -22.22 8.00 -11.26
C GLY A 78 -20.84 8.40 -10.70
N ILE A 79 -20.08 9.24 -11.41
CA ILE A 79 -18.79 9.74 -10.91
C ILE A 79 -18.98 10.55 -9.64
N VAL A 80 -19.91 11.53 -9.66
CA VAL A 80 -20.20 12.40 -8.52
C VAL A 80 -20.72 11.60 -7.33
N GLY A 81 -21.63 10.65 -7.53
CA GLY A 81 -22.18 9.84 -6.44
C GLY A 81 -21.11 8.99 -5.74
N ASN A 82 -20.23 8.32 -6.51
CA ASN A 82 -19.13 7.54 -5.94
C ASN A 82 -18.12 8.43 -5.19
N LEU A 83 -17.74 9.58 -5.76
CA LEU A 83 -16.81 10.52 -5.12
C LEU A 83 -17.43 11.24 -3.91
N ALA A 84 -18.74 11.54 -3.94
CA ALA A 84 -19.46 12.13 -2.82
C ALA A 84 -19.54 11.15 -1.65
N LEU A 85 -19.81 9.87 -1.93
CA LEU A 85 -19.78 8.81 -0.92
C LEU A 85 -18.39 8.71 -0.27
N LEU A 86 -17.34 8.60 -1.08
CA LEU A 86 -15.97 8.58 -0.58
C LEU A 86 -15.64 9.84 0.22
N GLY A 87 -16.07 11.01 -0.28
CA GLY A 87 -15.79 12.29 0.35
C GLY A 87 -16.48 12.47 1.70
N LEU A 88 -17.74 12.05 1.82
CA LEU A 88 -18.51 12.08 3.06
C LEU A 88 -17.82 11.26 4.15
N PHE A 89 -17.52 9.99 3.87
CA PHE A 89 -16.94 9.07 4.84
C PHE A 89 -15.47 9.38 5.14
N LYS A 90 -14.69 9.82 4.15
CA LYS A 90 -13.25 10.04 4.32
C LYS A 90 -12.89 11.43 4.83
N TYR A 91 -13.55 12.47 4.33
CA TYR A 91 -13.19 13.86 4.60
C TYR A 91 -14.22 14.61 5.45
N GLY A 92 -15.43 14.06 5.68
CA GLY A 92 -16.48 14.71 6.44
C GLY A 92 -16.02 15.17 7.83
N GLY A 93 -15.29 14.33 8.56
CA GLY A 93 -14.72 14.69 9.86
C GLY A 93 -13.63 15.77 9.80
N MET A 94 -12.79 15.77 8.75
CA MET A 94 -11.79 16.83 8.54
C MET A 94 -12.47 18.17 8.24
N ILE A 95 -13.45 18.17 7.34
CA ILE A 95 -14.21 19.37 6.93
C ILE A 95 -14.98 19.95 8.13
N ALA A 96 -15.67 19.09 8.89
CA ALA A 96 -16.41 19.51 10.07
C ALA A 96 -15.49 20.18 11.11
N ARG A 97 -14.35 19.54 11.44
CA ARG A 97 -13.36 20.14 12.36
C ARG A 97 -12.77 21.44 11.84
N SER A 98 -12.51 21.55 10.53
CA SER A 98 -12.00 22.80 9.94
C SER A 98 -13.03 23.94 9.94
N ALA A 99 -14.32 23.61 9.98
CA ALA A 99 -15.42 24.57 10.03
C ALA A 99 -16.00 24.76 11.44
N ASP A 100 -15.37 24.19 12.47
CA ASP A 100 -15.85 24.18 13.86
C ASP A 100 -17.28 23.61 14.03
N LEU A 101 -17.60 22.59 13.24
CA LEU A 101 -18.86 21.84 13.28
C LEU A 101 -18.69 20.48 13.95
N PRO A 102 -19.75 19.92 14.56
CA PRO A 102 -19.74 18.55 15.06
C PRO A 102 -19.36 17.57 13.94
N ALA A 103 -18.36 16.74 14.18
CA ALA A 103 -17.98 15.71 13.22
C ALA A 103 -19.13 14.70 13.09
N PRO A 104 -19.50 14.30 11.86
CA PRO A 104 -20.52 13.29 11.67
C PRO A 104 -20.06 11.97 12.34
N PRO A 105 -20.96 11.23 13.04
CA PRO A 105 -20.63 10.00 13.76
C PRO A 105 -20.50 8.83 12.78
N VAL A 106 -19.64 8.98 11.79
CA VAL A 106 -19.54 8.07 10.65
C VAL A 106 -18.18 7.39 10.70
N THR A 107 -18.18 6.09 10.96
CA THR A 107 -16.98 5.26 10.91
C THR A 107 -16.57 5.05 9.46
N LEU A 108 -15.27 5.20 9.17
CA LEU A 108 -14.72 4.97 7.84
C LEU A 108 -14.80 3.48 7.49
N PRO A 109 -15.57 3.06 6.47
CA PRO A 109 -15.67 1.67 6.08
C PRO A 109 -14.36 1.23 5.45
N LEU A 110 -13.85 0.07 5.89
CA LEU A 110 -12.59 -0.44 5.36
C LEU A 110 -12.70 -0.65 3.85
N GLY A 111 -11.69 -0.31 3.05
CA GLY A 111 -11.74 -0.54 1.61
C GLY A 111 -12.71 0.34 0.82
N ILE A 112 -13.41 1.33 1.43
CA ILE A 112 -14.29 2.28 0.71
C ILE A 112 -13.62 2.94 -0.49
N SER A 113 -12.35 3.28 -0.33
CA SER A 113 -11.56 3.86 -1.40
C SER A 113 -11.38 2.89 -2.58
N PHE A 114 -11.14 1.60 -2.31
CA PHE A 114 -10.90 0.59 -3.34
C PHE A 114 -12.16 0.27 -4.12
N PHE A 115 -13.27 -0.04 -3.46
CA PHE A 115 -14.50 -0.32 -4.20
C PHE A 115 -14.99 0.93 -4.93
N THR A 116 -14.84 2.13 -4.38
CA THR A 116 -15.16 3.38 -5.09
C THR A 116 -14.33 3.49 -6.39
N PHE A 117 -13.02 3.27 -6.31
CA PHE A 117 -12.16 3.31 -7.50
C PHE A 117 -12.50 2.24 -8.52
N GLN A 118 -12.85 1.02 -8.07
CA GLN A 118 -13.35 -0.01 -8.97
C GLN A 118 -14.60 0.45 -9.70
N GLN A 119 -15.57 1.03 -8.99
CA GLN A 119 -16.78 1.55 -9.62
C GLN A 119 -16.48 2.64 -10.65
N LEU A 120 -15.60 3.61 -10.32
CA LEU A 120 -15.19 4.65 -11.27
C LEU A 120 -14.54 4.05 -12.53
N MET A 121 -13.73 3.00 -12.39
CA MET A 121 -13.14 2.29 -13.52
C MET A 121 -14.20 1.60 -14.37
N VAL A 122 -15.15 0.88 -13.77
CA VAL A 122 -16.24 0.22 -14.51
C VAL A 122 -17.09 1.25 -15.26
N LEU A 123 -17.48 2.35 -14.62
CA LEU A 123 -18.30 3.39 -15.25
C LEU A 123 -17.59 4.04 -16.44
N ARG A 124 -16.27 4.27 -16.34
CA ARG A 124 -15.48 4.82 -17.44
C ARG A 124 -15.31 3.81 -18.57
N ASP A 125 -14.94 2.57 -18.26
CA ASP A 125 -14.77 1.53 -19.29
C ASP A 125 -16.08 1.36 -20.07
N ALA A 126 -17.22 1.34 -19.36
CA ALA A 126 -18.55 1.29 -19.97
C ALA A 126 -18.96 2.56 -20.75
N ARG A 127 -18.30 3.71 -20.52
CA ARG A 127 -18.51 4.95 -21.28
C ARG A 127 -17.71 4.98 -22.57
N VAL A 128 -16.46 4.50 -22.53
CA VAL A 128 -15.51 4.54 -23.66
C VAL A 128 -15.79 3.41 -24.64
N ALA A 129 -15.97 2.20 -24.11
CA ALA A 129 -16.35 1.03 -24.88
C ALA A 129 -17.63 0.50 -24.23
N PRO A 130 -18.82 1.02 -24.63
CA PRO A 130 -20.09 0.51 -24.13
C PRO A 130 -20.03 -1.01 -24.24
N PRO A 131 -20.14 -1.75 -23.14
CA PRO A 131 -20.00 -3.19 -23.22
C PRO A 131 -21.08 -3.66 -24.19
N ARG A 132 -20.82 -4.74 -24.92
CA ARG A 132 -21.92 -5.67 -25.20
C ARG A 132 -22.47 -6.07 -23.83
N ARG A 133 -23.50 -5.36 -23.34
CA ARG A 133 -24.00 -5.40 -21.95
C ARG A 133 -24.38 -6.79 -21.44
N THR A 134 -24.40 -7.80 -22.29
CA THR A 134 -24.96 -9.13 -22.03
C THR A 134 -23.93 -10.22 -21.74
N ALA A 135 -22.62 -9.96 -21.82
CA ALA A 135 -21.62 -11.04 -21.75
C ALA A 135 -21.06 -11.39 -20.35
N LEU A 136 -21.21 -10.55 -19.32
CA LEU A 136 -20.55 -10.77 -18.00
C LEU A 136 -21.49 -11.19 -16.87
N GLY A 137 -22.77 -10.80 -16.88
CA GLY A 137 -23.72 -11.12 -15.79
C GLY A 137 -23.45 -10.36 -14.47
N PHE A 138 -24.46 -10.27 -13.60
CA PHE A 138 -24.37 -9.53 -12.33
C PHE A 138 -23.30 -10.11 -11.39
N LEU A 139 -23.22 -11.45 -11.28
CA LEU A 139 -22.30 -12.13 -10.36
C LEU A 139 -20.83 -11.85 -10.70
N THR A 140 -20.46 -11.83 -11.98
CA THR A 140 -19.10 -11.48 -12.41
C THR A 140 -18.77 -10.04 -12.09
N TYR A 141 -19.71 -9.11 -12.34
CA TYR A 141 -19.53 -7.71 -11.99
C TYR A 141 -19.36 -7.52 -10.48
N ALA A 142 -20.26 -8.12 -9.69
CA ALA A 142 -20.24 -8.02 -8.23
C ALA A 142 -18.94 -8.60 -7.66
N ASN A 143 -18.49 -9.76 -8.13
CA ASN A 143 -17.18 -10.32 -7.75
C ASN A 143 -16.01 -9.45 -8.24
N GLY A 144 -16.09 -8.83 -9.42
CA GLY A 144 -15.07 -7.91 -9.92
C GLY A 144 -14.85 -6.68 -9.03
N VAL A 145 -15.82 -6.33 -8.20
CA VAL A 145 -15.72 -5.25 -7.20
C VAL A 145 -15.40 -5.82 -5.81
N ALA A 146 -16.10 -6.89 -5.41
CA ALA A 146 -16.13 -7.37 -4.04
C ALA A 146 -15.10 -8.47 -3.73
N PHE A 147 -14.41 -9.05 -4.71
CA PHE A 147 -13.56 -10.22 -4.48
C PHE A 147 -12.54 -9.96 -3.37
N PHE A 148 -12.65 -10.74 -2.28
CA PHE A 148 -11.92 -10.50 -1.04
C PHE A 148 -10.41 -10.37 -1.21
N ALA A 149 -9.83 -11.02 -2.22
CA ALA A 149 -8.40 -10.98 -2.50
C ALA A 149 -7.88 -9.56 -2.79
N HIS A 150 -8.72 -8.65 -3.32
CA HIS A 150 -8.31 -7.26 -3.56
C HIS A 150 -9.18 -6.18 -2.89
N LEU A 151 -10.29 -6.56 -2.24
CA LEU A 151 -11.30 -5.62 -1.74
C LEU A 151 -10.74 -4.55 -0.77
N LEU A 152 -9.84 -4.94 0.15
CA LEU A 152 -9.40 -4.03 1.22
C LEU A 152 -8.18 -3.18 0.84
N ALA A 153 -7.13 -3.83 0.32
CA ALA A 153 -5.85 -3.18 0.02
C ALA A 153 -5.03 -3.87 -1.09
N GLY A 154 -5.67 -4.68 -1.94
CA GLY A 154 -4.94 -5.44 -2.97
C GLY A 154 -4.50 -4.57 -4.16
N PRO A 155 -3.86 -5.18 -5.17
CA PRO A 155 -3.60 -4.48 -6.43
C PRO A 155 -4.89 -3.86 -6.97
N LEU A 156 -4.86 -2.58 -7.35
CA LEU A 156 -6.00 -1.88 -7.93
C LEU A 156 -6.18 -2.34 -9.37
N VAL A 157 -6.85 -3.48 -9.51
CA VAL A 157 -7.00 -4.19 -10.78
C VAL A 157 -8.00 -3.52 -11.70
N ARG A 158 -7.76 -3.56 -13.01
CA ARG A 158 -8.71 -3.00 -13.98
C ARG A 158 -9.88 -3.98 -14.20
N PRO A 159 -11.13 -3.51 -14.14
CA PRO A 159 -12.30 -4.35 -14.43
C PRO A 159 -12.22 -5.05 -15.80
N SER A 160 -11.76 -4.33 -16.82
CA SER A 160 -11.53 -4.86 -18.17
C SER A 160 -10.50 -6.00 -18.24
N GLU A 161 -9.53 -6.04 -17.32
CA GLU A 161 -8.52 -7.11 -17.22
C GLU A 161 -9.04 -8.31 -16.42
N ILE A 162 -9.84 -8.08 -15.37
CA ILE A 162 -10.18 -9.09 -14.37
C ILE A 162 -11.56 -9.72 -14.55
N MET A 163 -12.59 -8.97 -14.95
CA MET A 163 -13.95 -9.51 -15.08
C MET A 163 -14.04 -10.70 -16.04
N PRO A 164 -13.34 -10.71 -17.20
CA PRO A 164 -13.31 -11.89 -18.07
C PRO A 164 -12.63 -13.12 -17.41
N GLN A 165 -11.68 -12.90 -16.50
CA GLN A 165 -11.01 -13.97 -15.76
C GLN A 165 -11.93 -14.52 -14.67
N ILE A 166 -12.64 -13.65 -13.95
CA ILE A 166 -13.65 -14.05 -12.95
C ILE A 166 -14.75 -14.91 -13.58
N ALA A 167 -15.26 -14.52 -14.75
CA ALA A 167 -16.26 -15.32 -15.47
C ALA A 167 -15.77 -16.74 -15.80
N ARG A 168 -14.45 -16.94 -15.93
CA ARG A 168 -13.80 -18.23 -16.23
C ARG A 168 -13.19 -18.92 -15.01
N ALA A 169 -13.24 -18.28 -13.84
CA ALA A 169 -12.67 -18.78 -12.60
C ALA A 169 -13.23 -20.17 -12.20
N PRO A 170 -14.54 -20.47 -12.37
CA PRO A 170 -15.07 -21.80 -12.05
C PRO A 170 -14.41 -22.94 -12.84
N GLN A 171 -13.88 -22.68 -14.03
CA GLN A 171 -13.17 -23.68 -14.84
C GLN A 171 -11.65 -23.67 -14.64
N ALA A 172 -11.09 -22.56 -14.13
CA ALA A 172 -9.65 -22.35 -14.01
C ALA A 172 -9.09 -22.46 -12.58
N ALA A 173 -9.95 -22.50 -11.56
CA ALA A 173 -9.52 -22.63 -10.17
C ALA A 173 -8.80 -23.96 -9.92
N LEU A 174 -7.87 -23.95 -8.95
CA LEU A 174 -7.10 -25.12 -8.54
C LEU A 174 -6.26 -25.79 -9.65
N GLN A 175 -5.91 -25.07 -10.72
CA GLN A 175 -4.88 -25.55 -11.65
C GLN A 175 -3.54 -25.68 -10.92
N ALA A 176 -2.82 -26.77 -11.17
CA ALA A 176 -1.63 -27.13 -10.40
C ALA A 176 -0.55 -26.02 -10.42
N GLU A 177 -0.26 -25.47 -11.60
CA GLU A 177 0.71 -24.39 -11.77
C GLU A 177 0.31 -23.11 -11.02
N ASP A 178 -0.93 -22.66 -11.19
CA ASP A 178 -1.45 -21.47 -10.51
C ASP A 178 -1.57 -21.70 -8.99
N SER A 179 -1.83 -22.93 -8.55
CA SER A 179 -1.88 -23.28 -7.13
C SER A 179 -0.50 -23.26 -6.48
N ALA A 180 0.50 -23.81 -7.15
CA ALA A 180 1.89 -23.79 -6.67
C ALA A 180 2.45 -22.36 -6.60
N GLU A 181 2.24 -21.55 -7.66
CA GLU A 181 2.60 -20.13 -7.64
C GLU A 181 1.82 -19.37 -6.55
N GLY A 182 0.51 -19.64 -6.44
CA GLY A 182 -0.37 -19.01 -5.47
C GLY A 182 0.07 -19.22 -4.03
N LEU A 183 0.32 -20.48 -3.65
CA LEU A 183 0.84 -20.84 -2.33
C LEU A 183 2.22 -20.23 -2.07
N THR A 184 3.12 -20.29 -3.06
CA THR A 184 4.45 -19.68 -2.94
C THR A 184 4.36 -18.18 -2.66
N ARG A 185 3.48 -17.46 -3.37
CA ARG A 185 3.25 -16.02 -3.18
C ARG A 185 2.65 -15.71 -1.81
N ILE A 186 1.67 -16.49 -1.35
CA ILE A 186 1.08 -16.33 -0.02
C ILE A 186 2.16 -16.49 1.06
N LEU A 187 2.96 -17.55 0.99
CA LEU A 187 3.99 -17.83 2.00
C LEU A 187 5.12 -16.77 1.98
N LEU A 188 5.57 -16.33 0.81
CA LEU A 188 6.56 -15.26 0.71
C LEU A 188 6.01 -13.92 1.22
N GLY A 189 4.74 -13.62 0.93
CA GLY A 189 4.08 -12.42 1.42
C GLY A 189 3.88 -12.43 2.94
N LEU A 190 3.54 -13.59 3.52
CA LEU A 190 3.50 -13.80 4.96
C LEU A 190 4.88 -13.63 5.60
N ALA A 191 5.93 -14.19 5.00
CA ALA A 191 7.31 -14.00 5.48
C ALA A 191 7.73 -12.52 5.46
N LYS A 192 7.41 -11.79 4.38
CA LYS A 192 7.66 -10.35 4.32
C LYS A 192 6.94 -9.58 5.43
N LYS A 193 5.69 -9.93 5.74
CA LYS A 193 4.92 -9.28 6.81
C LYS A 193 5.45 -9.65 8.20
N LEU A 194 5.40 -10.94 8.52
CA LEU A 194 5.59 -11.45 9.88
C LEU A 194 7.06 -11.50 10.31
N VAL A 195 7.99 -11.73 9.38
CA VAL A 195 9.42 -11.85 9.70
C VAL A 195 10.13 -10.52 9.47
N LEU A 196 9.88 -9.86 8.34
CA LEU A 196 10.60 -8.63 7.99
C LEU A 196 9.88 -7.38 8.52
N ALA A 197 8.68 -7.06 8.02
CA ALA A 197 8.01 -5.80 8.33
C ALA A 197 7.76 -5.61 9.84
N ASP A 198 7.25 -6.64 10.51
CA ASP A 198 6.96 -6.60 11.94
C ASP A 198 8.24 -6.52 12.80
N SER A 199 9.40 -6.91 12.27
CA SER A 199 10.70 -6.72 12.96
C SER A 199 11.21 -5.28 12.85
N PHE A 200 10.89 -4.56 11.77
CA PHE A 200 11.23 -3.15 11.62
C PHE A 200 10.25 -2.21 12.35
N ALA A 201 9.01 -2.66 12.57
CA ALA A 201 7.96 -1.85 13.18
C ALA A 201 8.35 -1.23 14.54
N PRO A 202 8.93 -1.96 15.51
CA PRO A 202 9.29 -1.38 16.80
C PRO A 202 10.38 -0.31 16.71
N LEU A 203 11.26 -0.35 15.70
CA LEU A 203 12.28 0.68 15.50
C LEU A 203 11.66 1.96 14.94
N ALA A 204 10.73 1.82 13.98
CA ALA A 204 9.99 2.94 13.43
C ALA A 204 9.08 3.58 14.50
N ASP A 205 8.25 2.78 15.16
CA ASP A 205 7.25 3.24 16.11
C ASP A 205 7.89 4.01 17.27
N ARG A 206 8.96 3.50 17.89
CA ARG A 206 9.67 4.21 18.96
C ARG A 206 10.15 5.61 18.56
N GLY A 207 10.72 5.77 17.36
CA GLY A 207 11.21 7.07 16.91
C GLY A 207 10.08 8.05 16.62
N PHE A 208 9.07 7.62 15.86
CA PHE A 208 7.93 8.49 15.53
C PHE A 208 7.08 8.82 16.76
N ASP A 209 6.92 7.88 17.70
CA ASP A 209 6.16 8.10 18.93
C ASP A 209 6.92 9.03 19.87
N ALA A 210 8.24 8.91 20.01
CA ALA A 210 9.05 9.86 20.77
C ALA A 210 8.91 11.29 20.21
N ALA A 211 8.99 11.45 18.89
CA ALA A 211 8.77 12.75 18.24
C ALA A 211 7.34 13.28 18.44
N ALA A 212 6.32 12.41 18.44
CA ALA A 212 4.93 12.79 18.69
C ALA A 212 4.69 13.28 20.12
N HIS A 213 5.42 12.74 21.10
CA HIS A 213 5.41 13.21 22.49
C HIS A 213 6.32 14.43 22.72
N GLY A 214 6.85 15.05 21.66
CA GLY A 214 7.68 16.25 21.75
C GLY A 214 9.12 15.99 22.21
N LEU A 215 9.57 14.74 22.25
CA LEU A 215 10.96 14.42 22.60
C LEU A 215 11.88 14.72 21.40
N PRO A 216 12.99 15.46 21.62
CA PRO A 216 13.96 15.71 20.56
C PRO A 216 14.71 14.43 20.17
N LEU A 217 14.62 14.04 18.90
CA LEU A 217 15.42 12.95 18.35
C LEU A 217 16.78 13.47 17.87
N THR A 218 17.85 12.75 18.21
CA THR A 218 19.17 13.00 17.63
C THR A 218 19.24 12.59 16.16
N LEU A 219 20.31 12.99 15.47
CA LEU A 219 20.53 12.64 14.06
C LEU A 219 20.40 11.13 13.80
N LEU A 220 21.08 10.32 14.61
CA LEU A 220 21.11 8.87 14.42
C LEU A 220 19.74 8.23 14.69
N GLU A 221 19.04 8.65 15.75
CA GLU A 221 17.73 8.12 16.11
C GLU A 221 16.68 8.43 15.03
N ALA A 222 16.68 9.65 14.50
CA ALA A 222 15.77 10.04 13.44
C ALA A 222 15.99 9.24 12.15
N TRP A 223 17.25 9.01 11.77
CA TRP A 223 17.58 8.18 10.59
C TRP A 223 17.27 6.70 10.80
N VAL A 224 17.55 6.14 11.98
CA VAL A 224 17.18 4.75 12.31
C VAL A 224 15.67 4.56 12.21
N ALA A 225 14.88 5.46 12.78
CA ALA A 225 13.42 5.40 12.72
C ALA A 225 12.89 5.51 11.28
N LEU A 226 13.43 6.44 10.49
CA LEU A 226 12.99 6.65 9.10
C LEU A 226 13.37 5.47 8.19
N LEU A 227 14.59 4.95 8.31
CA LEU A 227 15.06 3.80 7.54
C LEU A 227 14.28 2.53 7.91
N ALA A 228 13.99 2.33 9.21
CA ALA A 228 13.13 1.25 9.67
C ALA A 228 11.72 1.37 9.08
N PHE A 229 11.13 2.57 9.13
CA PHE A 229 9.80 2.81 8.57
C PHE A 229 9.75 2.52 7.05
N ALA A 230 10.77 2.94 6.29
CA ALA A 230 10.84 2.66 4.86
C ALA A 230 10.88 1.15 4.55
N LEU A 231 11.65 0.37 5.32
CA LEU A 231 11.65 -1.09 5.18
C LEU A 231 10.30 -1.69 5.61
N GLN A 232 9.75 -1.24 6.74
CA GLN A 232 8.44 -1.67 7.26
C GLN A 232 7.35 -1.48 6.21
N ILE A 233 7.15 -0.25 5.71
CA ILE A 233 6.07 0.06 4.75
C ILE A 233 6.24 -0.73 3.44
N TYR A 234 7.47 -0.92 2.97
CA TYR A 234 7.72 -1.69 1.76
C TYR A 234 7.42 -3.18 1.94
N PHE A 235 7.93 -3.82 2.99
CA PHE A 235 7.71 -5.25 3.21
C PHE A 235 6.26 -5.55 3.61
N ASP A 236 5.61 -4.69 4.39
CA ASP A 236 4.20 -4.82 4.77
C ASP A 236 3.30 -4.77 3.52
N PHE A 237 3.47 -3.74 2.69
CA PHE A 237 2.57 -3.53 1.56
C PHE A 237 2.90 -4.44 0.37
N SER A 238 4.17 -4.71 0.09
CA SER A 238 4.55 -5.70 -0.93
C SER A 238 4.22 -7.13 -0.50
N GLY A 239 4.27 -7.43 0.81
CA GLY A 239 3.80 -8.69 1.36
C GLY A 239 2.30 -8.87 1.20
N TYR A 240 1.50 -7.83 1.51
CA TYR A 240 0.06 -7.84 1.25
C TYR A 240 -0.26 -8.07 -0.23
N ALA A 241 0.44 -7.37 -1.14
CA ALA A 241 0.24 -7.53 -2.58
C ALA A 241 0.58 -8.94 -3.06
N ASP A 242 1.68 -9.54 -2.57
CA ASP A 242 2.03 -10.94 -2.88
C ASP A 242 0.94 -11.91 -2.38
N ILE A 243 0.42 -11.73 -1.16
CA ILE A 243 -0.69 -12.55 -0.65
C ILE A 243 -1.93 -12.39 -1.53
N ALA A 244 -2.32 -11.16 -1.87
CA ALA A 244 -3.47 -10.88 -2.74
C ALA A 244 -3.33 -11.53 -4.13
N ILE A 245 -2.15 -11.41 -4.76
CA ILE A 245 -1.84 -12.06 -6.04
C ILE A 245 -1.92 -13.59 -5.89
N GLY A 246 -1.35 -14.13 -4.82
CA GLY A 246 -1.36 -15.57 -4.58
C GLY A 246 -2.75 -16.13 -4.33
N LEU A 247 -3.58 -15.43 -3.55
CA LEU A 247 -4.99 -15.77 -3.34
C LEU A 247 -5.76 -15.78 -4.65
N ALA A 248 -5.61 -14.75 -5.50
CA ALA A 248 -6.28 -14.70 -6.80
C ALA A 248 -5.92 -15.90 -7.69
N ARG A 249 -4.65 -16.33 -7.68
CA ARG A 249 -4.17 -17.48 -8.45
C ARG A 249 -4.87 -18.78 -8.05
N LEU A 250 -5.15 -19.00 -6.76
CA LEU A 250 -5.89 -20.19 -6.30
C LEU A 250 -7.29 -20.29 -6.92
N PHE A 251 -7.92 -19.13 -7.21
CA PHE A 251 -9.22 -19.03 -7.88
C PHE A 251 -9.11 -18.88 -9.42
N GLY A 252 -7.93 -19.09 -10.01
CA GLY A 252 -7.73 -18.99 -11.46
C GLY A 252 -7.72 -17.56 -12.00
N VAL A 253 -7.51 -16.56 -11.15
CA VAL A 253 -7.46 -15.13 -11.52
C VAL A 253 -6.03 -14.60 -11.37
N ARG A 254 -5.53 -13.89 -12.38
CA ARG A 254 -4.16 -13.36 -12.42
C ARG A 254 -4.17 -11.86 -12.23
N PHE A 255 -3.77 -11.42 -11.04
CA PHE A 255 -3.56 -10.00 -10.75
C PHE A 255 -2.22 -9.49 -11.30
N PRO A 256 -2.14 -8.21 -11.66
CA PRO A 256 -0.89 -7.54 -12.00
C PRO A 256 0.01 -7.39 -10.77
N GLU A 257 1.32 -7.38 -10.98
CA GLU A 257 2.30 -7.03 -9.94
C GLU A 257 2.07 -5.59 -9.46
N ASN A 258 2.30 -5.34 -8.17
CA ASN A 258 2.17 -4.00 -7.58
C ASN A 258 3.53 -3.35 -7.24
N PHE A 259 4.60 -4.14 -7.15
CA PHE A 259 5.93 -3.67 -6.78
C PHE A 259 7.03 -4.30 -7.64
N ASP A 260 8.02 -3.50 -8.04
CA ASP A 260 9.20 -3.93 -8.80
C ASP A 260 10.50 -3.30 -8.26
N SER A 261 10.92 -3.71 -7.05
CA SER A 261 12.12 -3.22 -6.37
C SER A 261 12.25 -1.68 -6.37
N PRO A 262 11.28 -0.95 -5.79
CA PRO A 262 11.16 0.51 -5.91
C PRO A 262 12.37 1.29 -5.40
N TYR A 263 13.04 0.83 -4.34
CA TYR A 263 14.22 1.51 -3.80
C TYR A 263 15.50 1.34 -4.65
N LYS A 264 15.46 0.53 -5.72
CA LYS A 264 16.52 0.46 -6.74
C LYS A 264 16.36 1.52 -7.84
N ALA A 265 15.31 2.34 -7.79
CA ALA A 265 15.02 3.34 -8.80
C ALA A 265 16.10 4.43 -8.86
N ALA A 266 16.57 4.73 -10.08
CA ALA A 266 17.55 5.79 -10.30
C ALA A 266 16.93 7.19 -10.48
N THR A 267 15.61 7.26 -10.67
CA THR A 267 14.88 8.52 -10.81
C THR A 267 13.53 8.42 -10.11
N ILE A 268 12.96 9.55 -9.71
CA ILE A 268 11.62 9.57 -9.09
C ILE A 268 10.52 9.07 -10.04
N ARG A 269 10.71 9.25 -11.36
CA ARG A 269 9.80 8.68 -12.36
C ARG A 269 9.88 7.15 -12.39
N ASP A 270 11.09 6.59 -12.30
CA ASP A 270 11.28 5.14 -12.22
C ASP A 270 10.73 4.58 -10.90
N PHE A 271 10.87 5.32 -9.78
CA PHE A 271 10.26 4.94 -8.51
C PHE A 271 8.75 4.74 -8.62
N TRP A 272 8.00 5.69 -9.23
CA TRP A 272 6.56 5.57 -9.44
C TRP A 272 6.14 4.48 -10.44
N ARG A 273 7.08 3.98 -11.25
CA ARG A 273 6.86 2.80 -12.12
C ARG A 273 7.11 1.48 -11.40
N ARG A 274 7.63 1.52 -10.17
CA ARG A 274 8.03 0.36 -9.36
C ARG A 274 7.33 0.29 -8.00
N TRP A 275 6.79 1.41 -7.51
CA TRP A 275 6.05 1.51 -6.25
C TRP A 275 4.55 1.60 -6.54
N ASN A 276 3.76 0.75 -5.88
CA ASN A 276 2.29 0.71 -5.97
C ASN A 276 1.78 0.92 -7.41
N MET A 277 2.30 0.10 -8.33
CA MET A 277 2.18 0.28 -9.78
C MET A 277 0.72 0.37 -10.25
N THR A 278 -0.18 -0.38 -9.61
CA THR A 278 -1.61 -0.34 -9.95
C THR A 278 -2.26 0.99 -9.61
N LEU A 279 -1.93 1.59 -8.45
CA LEU A 279 -2.32 2.96 -8.13
C LEU A 279 -1.71 3.95 -9.11
N SER A 280 -0.41 3.82 -9.45
CA SER A 280 0.25 4.70 -10.42
C SER A 280 -0.45 4.66 -11.78
N ARG A 281 -0.87 3.48 -12.24
CA ARG A 281 -1.69 3.34 -13.46
C ARG A 281 -3.03 4.05 -13.30
N PHE A 282 -3.71 3.90 -12.17
CA PHE A 282 -4.98 4.59 -11.90
C PHE A 282 -4.82 6.12 -11.91
N LEU A 283 -3.88 6.68 -11.15
CA LEU A 283 -3.61 8.12 -11.11
C LEU A 283 -3.30 8.67 -12.51
N ARG A 284 -2.45 7.96 -13.26
CA ARG A 284 -2.12 8.35 -14.64
C ARG A 284 -3.37 8.35 -15.53
N ASP A 285 -4.10 7.25 -15.53
CA ASP A 285 -5.12 7.01 -16.54
C ASP A 285 -6.42 7.74 -16.21
N PHE A 286 -6.77 7.91 -14.93
CA PHE A 286 -8.05 8.45 -14.45
C PHE A 286 -7.97 9.88 -13.90
N LEU A 287 -6.77 10.41 -13.62
CA LEU A 287 -6.58 11.82 -13.22
C LEU A 287 -5.70 12.56 -14.22
N TYR A 288 -4.44 12.14 -14.36
CA TYR A 288 -3.44 12.89 -15.12
C TYR A 288 -3.82 13.06 -16.61
N ILE A 289 -4.16 11.97 -17.31
CA ILE A 289 -4.54 12.02 -18.73
C ILE A 289 -5.81 12.84 -18.94
N PRO A 290 -6.91 12.64 -18.18
CA PRO A 290 -8.11 13.48 -18.26
C PRO A 290 -7.89 14.97 -17.99
N LEU A 291 -6.93 15.34 -17.13
CA LEU A 291 -6.54 16.74 -16.88
C LEU A 291 -5.78 17.39 -18.06
N GLY A 292 -5.51 16.63 -19.13
CA GLY A 292 -4.77 17.06 -20.31
C GLY A 292 -3.39 16.39 -20.42
N GLY A 293 -2.91 15.75 -19.35
CA GLY A 293 -1.60 15.09 -19.34
C GLY A 293 -0.46 16.04 -19.73
N ASN A 294 0.26 15.69 -20.79
CA ASN A 294 1.33 16.50 -21.40
C ASN A 294 0.82 17.48 -22.49
N ARG A 295 -0.50 17.54 -22.72
CA ARG A 295 -1.09 18.43 -23.72
C ARG A 295 -1.19 19.84 -23.14
N HIS A 296 -1.28 20.85 -24.01
CA HIS A 296 -1.45 22.26 -23.62
C HIS A 296 -0.24 22.92 -22.93
N GLY A 297 0.98 22.45 -23.24
CA GLY A 297 2.23 23.13 -22.87
C GLY A 297 2.78 22.80 -21.48
N GLU A 298 3.94 23.38 -21.18
CA GLU A 298 4.79 22.99 -20.04
C GLU A 298 4.20 23.38 -18.69
N ALA A 299 3.66 24.61 -18.57
CA ALA A 299 3.03 25.06 -17.33
C ALA A 299 1.84 24.17 -16.95
N ARG A 300 1.00 23.79 -17.93
CA ARG A 300 -0.13 22.89 -17.71
C ARG A 300 0.33 21.48 -17.35
N ARG A 301 1.39 20.97 -17.97
CA ARG A 301 2.01 19.69 -17.60
C ARG A 301 2.46 19.67 -16.15
N MET A 302 3.19 20.70 -15.70
CA MET A 302 3.66 20.80 -14.30
C MET A 302 2.50 20.91 -13.33
N ALA A 303 1.49 21.73 -13.64
CA ALA A 303 0.26 21.82 -12.84
C ALA A 303 -0.48 20.48 -12.76
N ASN A 304 -0.59 19.76 -13.87
CA ASN A 304 -1.24 18.44 -13.93
C ASN A 304 -0.48 17.40 -13.09
N LEU A 305 0.86 17.41 -13.12
CA LEU A 305 1.69 16.54 -12.28
C LEU A 305 1.47 16.86 -10.80
N MET A 306 1.56 18.14 -10.41
CA MET A 306 1.34 18.56 -9.03
C MET A 306 -0.07 18.18 -8.55
N LEU A 307 -1.11 18.51 -9.32
CA LEU A 307 -2.49 18.20 -8.96
C LEU A 307 -2.73 16.69 -8.85
N THR A 308 -2.17 15.89 -9.76
CA THR A 308 -2.28 14.42 -9.70
C THR A 308 -1.67 13.88 -8.41
N MET A 309 -0.49 14.38 -8.01
CA MET A 309 0.18 13.91 -6.81
C MET A 309 -0.46 14.43 -5.52
N LEU A 310 -0.98 15.66 -5.50
CA LEU A 310 -1.75 16.20 -4.38
C LEU A 310 -3.03 15.40 -4.16
N LEU A 311 -3.78 15.08 -5.22
CA LEU A 311 -4.97 14.24 -5.15
C LEU A 311 -4.63 12.80 -4.74
N GLY A 312 -3.50 12.27 -5.22
CA GLY A 312 -2.96 10.98 -4.78
C GLY A 312 -2.60 10.98 -3.29
N GLY A 313 -2.03 12.06 -2.78
CA GLY A 313 -1.78 12.27 -1.36
C GLY A 313 -3.07 12.34 -0.57
N LEU A 314 -4.01 13.19 -0.96
CA LEU A 314 -5.33 13.31 -0.32
C LEU A 314 -6.06 11.96 -0.27
N TRP A 315 -5.92 11.14 -1.32
CA TRP A 315 -6.45 9.78 -1.32
C TRP A 315 -5.86 8.89 -0.24
N HIS A 316 -4.62 9.06 0.20
CA HIS A 316 -4.07 8.26 1.29
C HIS A 316 -4.75 8.57 2.62
N GLY A 317 -5.03 9.83 2.94
CA GLY A 317 -5.80 10.18 4.14
C GLY A 317 -6.16 11.64 4.27
N ALA A 318 -7.01 11.94 5.25
CA ALA A 318 -7.66 13.24 5.47
C ALA A 318 -6.82 14.21 6.33
N GLY A 319 -5.52 14.28 6.12
CA GLY A 319 -4.62 15.15 6.88
C GLY A 319 -3.70 15.96 5.97
N TRP A 320 -3.38 17.20 6.37
CA TRP A 320 -2.47 18.09 5.65
C TRP A 320 -1.11 17.46 5.33
N ARG A 321 -0.65 16.56 6.19
CA ARG A 321 0.59 15.77 6.00
C ARG A 321 0.57 14.90 4.74
N PHE A 322 -0.58 14.34 4.36
CA PHE A 322 -0.70 13.59 3.12
C PHE A 322 -0.70 14.48 1.88
N LEU A 323 -1.25 15.69 2.00
CA LEU A 323 -1.14 16.71 0.95
C LEU A 323 0.33 17.14 0.78
N LEU A 324 1.07 17.31 1.88
CA LEU A 324 2.51 17.56 1.85
C LEU A 324 3.28 16.41 1.19
N TRP A 325 2.99 15.15 1.54
CA TRP A 325 3.57 13.97 0.89
C TRP A 325 3.33 13.98 -0.62
N GLY A 326 2.08 14.25 -1.04
CA GLY A 326 1.71 14.36 -2.46
C GLY A 326 2.44 15.52 -3.14
N GLY A 327 2.50 16.67 -2.48
CA GLY A 327 3.20 17.86 -2.95
C GLY A 327 4.69 17.63 -3.15
N LEU A 328 5.36 16.94 -2.22
CA LEU A 328 6.77 16.56 -2.33
C LEU A 328 7.02 15.69 -3.56
N HIS A 329 6.21 14.64 -3.76
CA HIS A 329 6.36 13.80 -4.96
C HIS A 329 6.04 14.54 -6.27
N GLY A 330 5.03 15.43 -6.27
CA GLY A 330 4.73 16.31 -7.40
C GLY A 330 5.90 17.23 -7.73
N PHE A 331 6.50 17.83 -6.70
CA PHE A 331 7.68 18.68 -6.82
C PHE A 331 8.89 17.92 -7.35
N TYR A 332 9.17 16.71 -6.84
CA TYR A 332 10.27 15.88 -7.32
C TYR A 332 10.09 15.49 -8.80
N LEU A 333 8.87 15.14 -9.22
CA LEU A 333 8.57 14.84 -10.63
C LEU A 333 8.77 16.06 -11.53
N ILE A 334 8.42 17.24 -11.05
CA ILE A 334 8.66 18.51 -11.76
C ILE A 334 10.16 18.80 -11.87
N ILE A 335 10.92 18.68 -10.78
CA ILE A 335 12.39 18.87 -10.81
C ILE A 335 13.01 17.90 -11.81
N HIS A 336 12.66 16.62 -11.74
CA HIS A 336 13.22 15.62 -12.64
C HIS A 336 12.88 15.93 -14.11
N HIS A 337 11.65 16.37 -14.39
CA HIS A 337 11.25 16.82 -15.73
C HIS A 337 12.07 18.02 -16.21
N LEU A 338 12.27 19.04 -15.37
CA LEU A 338 13.08 20.21 -15.70
C LEU A 338 14.57 19.85 -15.87
N TRP A 339 15.10 18.94 -15.05
CA TRP A 339 16.46 18.44 -15.14
C TRP A 339 16.73 17.75 -16.48
N ASP A 340 15.83 16.82 -16.87
CA ASP A 340 15.90 16.13 -18.16
C ASP A 340 15.81 17.11 -19.33
N ARG A 341 14.96 18.15 -19.21
CA ARG A 341 14.78 19.17 -20.25
C ARG A 341 15.96 20.12 -20.39
N ALA A 342 16.55 20.54 -19.28
CA ALA A 342 17.72 21.41 -19.28
C ALA A 342 19.00 20.67 -19.73
N ALA A 343 18.90 19.37 -20.05
CA ALA A 343 20.01 18.51 -20.43
C ALA A 343 21.18 18.60 -19.43
N LEU A 344 20.85 18.73 -18.15
CA LEU A 344 21.84 18.78 -17.07
C LEU A 344 22.63 17.47 -17.01
N CYS A 345 23.77 17.51 -16.32
CA CYS A 345 24.68 16.37 -16.23
C CYS A 345 23.95 15.09 -15.79
N ARG A 346 24.26 13.97 -16.46
CA ARG A 346 23.74 12.66 -16.09
C ARG A 346 24.52 12.16 -14.88
N LEU A 347 23.85 12.05 -13.74
CA LEU A 347 24.45 11.46 -12.56
C LEU A 347 24.78 9.98 -12.82
N PRO A 348 25.92 9.46 -12.30
CA PRO A 348 26.17 8.03 -12.26
C PRO A 348 25.01 7.29 -11.58
N ARG A 349 24.71 6.08 -12.03
CA ARG A 349 23.52 5.32 -11.58
C ARG A 349 23.39 5.25 -10.06
N VAL A 350 24.49 4.97 -9.35
CA VAL A 350 24.50 4.86 -7.89
C VAL A 350 24.17 6.20 -7.22
N ALA A 351 24.72 7.31 -7.73
CA ALA A 351 24.41 8.65 -7.22
C ALA A 351 22.94 9.02 -7.49
N ALA A 352 22.43 8.74 -8.69
CA ALA A 352 21.03 8.99 -9.03
C ALA A 352 20.06 8.16 -8.16
N GLN A 353 20.42 6.89 -7.88
CA GLN A 353 19.70 6.03 -6.94
C GLN A 353 19.73 6.59 -5.52
N ALA A 354 20.89 7.02 -5.02
CA ALA A 354 21.02 7.59 -3.68
C ALA A 354 20.17 8.87 -3.53
N VAL A 355 20.23 9.79 -4.49
CA VAL A 355 19.40 11.02 -4.49
C VAL A 355 17.92 10.69 -4.52
N THR A 356 17.50 9.75 -5.38
CA THR A 356 16.10 9.32 -5.46
C THR A 356 15.64 8.67 -4.15
N LEU A 357 16.48 7.81 -3.55
CA LEU A 357 16.18 7.15 -2.29
C LEU A 357 16.02 8.16 -1.16
N ILE A 358 16.95 9.12 -1.02
CA ILE A 358 16.85 10.18 0.01
C ILE A 358 15.57 11.00 -0.18
N ALA A 359 15.25 11.41 -1.41
CA ALA A 359 14.02 12.17 -1.68
C ALA A 359 12.76 11.39 -1.27
N VAL A 360 12.71 10.09 -1.56
CA VAL A 360 11.62 9.19 -1.17
C VAL A 360 11.57 9.00 0.35
N LEU A 361 12.71 8.81 1.02
CA LEU A 361 12.79 8.72 2.48
C LEU A 361 12.25 9.99 3.14
N LEU A 362 12.62 11.18 2.65
CA LEU A 362 12.09 12.44 3.18
C LEU A 362 10.58 12.57 2.97
N ALA A 363 10.05 12.07 1.84
CA ALA A 363 8.60 12.03 1.65
C ALA A 363 7.92 11.10 2.66
N TRP A 364 8.54 10.00 3.09
CA TRP A 364 7.95 9.10 4.07
C TRP A 364 7.70 9.72 5.46
N VAL A 365 8.42 10.79 5.82
CA VAL A 365 8.24 11.47 7.11
C VAL A 365 6.80 11.99 7.31
N PRO A 366 6.26 12.89 6.46
CA PRO A 366 4.87 13.33 6.58
C PRO A 366 3.84 12.23 6.32
N PHE A 367 4.22 11.12 5.66
CA PHE A 367 3.33 9.98 5.48
C PHE A 367 3.11 9.20 6.79
N ARG A 368 4.19 8.98 7.57
CA ARG A 368 4.14 8.22 8.83
C ARG A 368 3.76 9.04 10.06
N ALA A 369 4.17 10.31 10.10
CA ALA A 369 3.90 11.16 11.25
C ALA A 369 2.38 11.24 11.52
N PRO A 370 1.92 11.23 12.79
CA PRO A 370 0.52 11.38 13.13
C PRO A 370 0.00 12.81 12.83
N ASP A 371 0.88 13.81 12.94
CA ASP A 371 0.55 15.23 12.76
C ASP A 371 1.73 16.04 12.18
N MET A 372 1.47 17.33 11.95
CA MET A 372 2.47 18.25 11.40
C MET A 372 3.59 18.58 12.39
N ALA A 373 3.29 18.62 13.70
CA ALA A 373 4.31 18.89 14.73
C ALA A 373 5.37 17.79 14.76
N THR A 374 4.92 16.53 14.71
CA THR A 374 5.77 15.35 14.62
C THR A 374 6.57 15.33 13.32
N THR A 375 5.94 15.73 12.20
CA THR A 375 6.64 15.86 10.90
C THR A 375 7.83 16.81 11.03
N ILE A 376 7.63 17.98 11.63
CA ILE A 376 8.69 18.98 11.83
C ILE A 376 9.75 18.45 12.81
N ALA A 377 9.35 17.83 13.92
CA ALA A 377 10.28 17.25 14.89
C ALA A 377 11.20 16.19 14.26
N MET A 378 10.65 15.30 13.44
CA MET A 378 11.41 14.30 12.68
C MET A 378 12.40 14.97 11.71
N LEU A 379 11.97 15.98 10.94
CA LEU A 379 12.85 16.69 10.00
C LEU A 379 13.99 17.42 10.71
N ARG A 380 13.74 18.02 11.89
CA ARG A 380 14.78 18.64 12.72
C ARG A 380 15.81 17.62 13.20
N GLY A 381 15.36 16.43 13.60
CA GLY A 381 16.23 15.31 13.96
C GLY A 381 17.09 14.86 12.79
N LEU A 382 16.48 14.63 11.62
CA LEU A 382 17.18 14.21 10.39
C LEU A 382 18.21 15.23 9.90
N ALA A 383 17.98 16.52 10.14
CA ALA A 383 18.91 17.61 9.85
C ALA A 383 20.00 17.77 10.91
N GLY A 384 19.96 17.00 12.01
CA GLY A 384 20.93 17.06 13.10
C GLY A 384 20.81 18.29 13.99
N LEU A 385 19.70 19.03 13.92
CA LEU A 385 19.49 20.27 14.70
C LEU A 385 19.39 20.01 16.21
N ASN A 386 19.06 18.77 16.59
CA ASN A 386 19.02 18.31 17.98
C ASN A 386 20.34 17.64 18.43
N GLY A 387 21.39 17.69 17.59
CA GLY A 387 22.70 17.12 17.87
C GLY A 387 22.88 15.65 17.47
N LEU A 388 24.08 15.15 17.72
CA LEU A 388 24.50 13.78 17.47
C LEU A 388 24.90 13.15 18.82
N ALA A 389 24.19 12.11 19.23
CA ALA A 389 24.58 11.27 20.36
C ALA A 389 25.15 9.94 19.84
N LEU A 390 26.32 9.55 20.35
CA LEU A 390 26.96 8.28 20.05
C LEU A 390 26.98 7.39 21.30
N PRO A 391 26.90 6.05 21.18
CA PRO A 391 27.06 5.17 22.32
C PRO A 391 28.45 5.34 22.97
N ALA A 392 28.50 5.26 24.30
CA ALA A 392 29.76 5.32 25.05
C ALA A 392 30.77 4.27 24.57
N ALA A 393 30.32 3.07 24.20
CA ALA A 393 31.18 2.03 23.64
C ALA A 393 31.86 2.44 22.32
N LEU A 394 31.17 3.18 21.45
CA LEU A 394 31.74 3.67 20.19
C LEU A 394 32.75 4.81 20.43
N ILE A 395 32.45 5.68 21.41
CA ILE A 395 33.37 6.74 21.85
C ILE A 395 34.61 6.12 22.50
N ALA A 396 34.45 5.07 23.30
CA ALA A 396 35.57 4.35 23.91
C ALA A 396 36.46 3.66 22.87
N LEU A 397 35.85 3.09 21.81
CA LEU A 397 36.57 2.48 20.70
C LEU A 397 37.30 3.51 19.82
N LEU A 398 36.70 4.68 19.61
CA LEU A 398 37.22 5.76 18.76
C LEU A 398 37.08 7.13 19.47
N PRO A 399 37.98 7.46 20.42
CA PRO A 399 37.90 8.69 21.22
C PRO A 399 37.77 10.01 20.44
N PRO A 400 38.35 10.18 19.23
CA PRO A 400 38.14 11.38 18.43
C PRO A 400 36.67 11.65 18.08
N LEU A 401 35.82 10.62 18.00
CA LEU A 401 34.38 10.77 17.74
C LEU A 401 33.65 11.53 18.87
N GLY A 402 34.18 11.48 20.09
CA GLY A 402 33.67 12.24 21.23
C GLY A 402 33.74 13.77 21.02
N ARG A 403 34.58 14.27 20.12
CA ARG A 403 34.66 15.70 19.78
C ARG A 403 33.53 16.17 18.84
N LEU A 404 32.92 15.24 18.12
CA LEU A 404 31.81 15.48 17.18
C LEU A 404 30.45 15.21 17.83
N ALA A 405 30.41 14.33 18.84
CA ALA A 405 29.21 14.06 19.61
C ALA A 405 28.97 15.19 20.63
N ARG A 406 27.80 15.83 20.60
CA ARG A 406 27.37 16.66 21.73
C ARG A 406 26.90 15.72 22.82
N ALA A 407 27.39 15.89 24.05
CA ALA A 407 26.78 15.29 25.22
C ALA A 407 25.40 15.94 25.42
N VAL A 408 24.40 15.51 24.65
CA VAL A 408 23.01 15.83 24.92
C VAL A 408 22.63 14.99 26.14
N PRO A 409 22.07 15.58 27.21
CA PRO A 409 21.58 14.82 28.34
C PRO A 409 20.66 13.74 27.81
N VAL A 410 21.00 12.48 28.07
CA VAL A 410 20.14 11.35 27.79
C VAL A 410 18.85 11.62 28.57
N LEU A 411 17.74 11.85 27.86
CA LEU A 411 16.45 12.10 28.49
C LEU A 411 16.15 10.94 29.47
N PRO A 412 15.78 11.24 30.73
CA PRO A 412 15.39 10.22 31.69
C PRO A 412 14.19 9.47 31.10
N GLY A 413 14.33 8.16 30.88
CA GLY A 413 13.32 7.30 30.23
C GLY A 413 13.75 6.67 28.90
N LEU A 414 14.76 7.21 28.22
CA LEU A 414 15.37 6.60 27.03
C LEU A 414 16.70 5.88 27.33
N GLY A 415 17.31 6.20 28.47
CA GLY A 415 18.58 5.62 28.93
C GLY A 415 18.49 4.16 29.40
N ASP A 416 17.38 3.75 30.01
CA ASP A 416 17.19 2.38 30.53
C ASP A 416 16.46 1.43 29.56
N ALA A 417 15.99 1.91 28.40
CA ALA A 417 15.11 1.15 27.49
C ALA A 417 15.51 1.21 26.00
N ARG A 418 16.82 1.10 25.70
CA ARG A 418 17.32 0.73 24.36
C ARG A 418 17.04 -0.75 24.06
N THR A 419 15.79 -1.07 23.73
CA THR A 419 15.30 -2.44 23.40
C THR A 419 15.62 -2.85 21.96
N LEU A 420 16.92 -2.79 21.67
CA LEU A 420 17.78 -3.50 20.72
C LEU A 420 19.13 -2.77 20.90
N SER A 421 20.23 -3.47 21.16
CA SER A 421 21.53 -2.79 21.19
C SER A 421 21.71 -2.05 19.85
N LEU A 422 22.29 -0.83 19.81
CA LEU A 422 22.55 -0.15 18.53
C LEU A 422 23.20 -1.11 17.49
N PRO A 423 24.11 -2.04 17.87
CA PRO A 423 24.56 -3.12 17.00
C PRO A 423 23.44 -3.99 16.41
N GLU A 424 22.46 -4.44 17.20
CA GLU A 424 21.32 -5.23 16.71
C GLU A 424 20.44 -4.42 15.75
N ALA A 425 20.11 -3.16 16.08
CA ALA A 425 19.35 -2.29 15.20
C ALA A 425 20.09 -2.03 13.88
N ALA A 426 21.40 -1.78 13.95
CA ALA A 426 22.25 -1.60 12.78
C ALA A 426 22.35 -2.89 11.94
N ALA A 427 22.51 -4.06 12.56
CA ALA A 427 22.56 -5.34 11.87
C ALA A 427 21.23 -5.65 11.17
N LEU A 428 20.11 -5.45 11.86
CA LEU A 428 18.77 -5.66 11.31
C LEU A 428 18.49 -4.72 10.12
N LEU A 429 18.77 -3.42 10.28
CA LEU A 429 18.62 -2.45 9.20
C LEU A 429 19.54 -2.77 8.02
N THR A 430 20.80 -3.11 8.29
CA THR A 430 21.78 -3.48 7.24
C THR A 430 21.29 -4.69 6.45
N LEU A 431 20.85 -5.75 7.14
CA LEU A 431 20.26 -6.92 6.50
C LEU A 431 19.04 -6.54 5.64
N GLY A 432 18.11 -5.74 6.19
CA GLY A 432 16.91 -5.30 5.47
C GLY A 432 17.24 -4.51 4.19
N TRP A 433 18.17 -3.57 4.27
CA TRP A 433 18.61 -2.79 3.10
C TRP A 433 19.39 -3.62 2.08
N ILE A 434 20.19 -4.60 2.52
CA ILE A 434 20.83 -5.57 1.62
C ILE A 434 19.77 -6.39 0.87
N ILE A 435 18.75 -6.90 1.56
CA ILE A 435 17.63 -7.62 0.93
C ILE A 435 16.97 -6.75 -0.15
N VAL A 436 16.66 -5.49 0.18
CA VAL A 436 16.00 -4.56 -0.73
C VAL A 436 16.84 -4.19 -1.95
N LEU A 437 18.13 -3.91 -1.76
CA LEU A 437 19.00 -3.32 -2.79
C LEU A 437 19.75 -4.38 -3.60
N ALA A 438 20.14 -5.50 -3.00
CA ALA A 438 20.94 -6.54 -3.67
C ALA A 438 20.08 -7.67 -4.23
N LEU A 439 19.07 -8.15 -3.50
CA LEU A 439 18.33 -9.37 -3.89
C LEU A 439 17.26 -9.11 -4.97
N PRO A 440 16.87 -10.13 -5.76
CA PRO A 440 15.74 -10.04 -6.68
C PRO A 440 14.41 -9.89 -5.92
N ASN A 441 13.42 -9.25 -6.54
CA ASN A 441 12.05 -9.25 -6.00
C ASN A 441 11.33 -10.59 -6.26
N THR A 442 10.14 -10.75 -5.67
CA THR A 442 9.34 -11.97 -5.76
C THR A 442 9.11 -12.42 -7.20
N ALA A 443 8.77 -11.49 -8.09
CA ALA A 443 8.50 -11.80 -9.50
C ALA A 443 9.75 -12.24 -10.27
N GLN A 444 10.92 -11.67 -9.95
CA GLN A 444 12.20 -11.98 -10.60
C GLN A 444 12.95 -13.17 -9.99
N ALA A 445 12.62 -13.54 -8.75
CA ALA A 445 13.30 -14.61 -8.03
C ALA A 445 13.07 -15.98 -8.72
N SER A 446 14.15 -16.73 -8.95
CA SER A 446 14.05 -18.11 -9.46
C SER A 446 13.34 -19.02 -8.46
N ALA A 447 12.83 -20.16 -8.93
CA ALA A 447 12.19 -21.16 -8.05
C ALA A 447 13.11 -21.56 -6.88
N ARG A 448 14.41 -21.80 -7.17
CA ARG A 448 15.41 -22.11 -6.14
C ARG A 448 15.54 -21.00 -5.09
N TRP A 449 15.57 -19.74 -5.53
CA TRP A 449 15.63 -18.60 -4.62
C TRP A 449 14.37 -18.49 -3.75
N ARG A 450 13.19 -18.67 -4.34
CA ARG A 450 11.92 -18.65 -3.60
C ARG A 450 11.88 -19.77 -2.55
N SER A 451 12.25 -20.99 -2.90
CA SER A 451 12.34 -22.11 -1.95
C SER A 451 13.34 -21.83 -0.83
N ALA A 452 14.52 -21.30 -1.15
CA ALA A 452 15.52 -20.93 -0.15
C ALA A 452 15.00 -19.84 0.81
N SER A 453 14.32 -18.82 0.29
CA SER A 453 13.68 -17.77 1.12
C SER A 453 12.60 -18.34 2.03
N LEU A 454 11.80 -19.28 1.53
CA LEU A 454 10.78 -19.97 2.33
C LEU A 454 11.39 -20.84 3.42
N LEU A 455 12.47 -21.57 3.14
CA LEU A 455 13.17 -22.37 4.15
C LEU A 455 13.81 -21.48 5.22
N ALA A 456 14.46 -20.39 4.82
CA ALA A 456 15.11 -19.46 5.75
C ALA A 456 14.09 -18.72 6.65
N GLY A 457 12.94 -18.32 6.11
CA GLY A 457 11.91 -17.58 6.85
C GLY A 457 10.82 -18.46 7.48
N GLY A 458 10.73 -19.73 7.08
CA GLY A 458 9.58 -20.60 7.39
C GLY A 458 9.40 -20.89 8.87
N GLY A 459 10.49 -21.18 9.58
CA GLY A 459 10.45 -21.42 11.03
C GLY A 459 9.95 -20.19 11.80
N PHE A 460 10.48 -19.00 11.48
CA PHE A 460 10.04 -17.73 12.07
C PHE A 460 8.60 -17.38 11.71
N MET A 461 8.17 -17.68 10.49
CA MET A 461 6.79 -17.47 10.05
C MET A 461 5.82 -18.36 10.82
N VAL A 462 6.14 -19.65 11.00
CA VAL A 462 5.32 -20.57 11.80
C VAL A 462 5.29 -20.13 13.25
N GLN A 463 6.44 -19.75 13.82
CA GLN A 463 6.52 -19.21 15.17
C GLN A 463 5.65 -17.96 15.32
N ALA A 464 5.72 -17.02 14.37
CA ALA A 464 4.91 -15.81 14.39
C ALA A 464 3.41 -16.12 14.28
N LEU A 465 3.00 -17.05 13.41
CA LEU A 465 1.60 -17.44 13.25
C LEU A 465 1.01 -18.12 14.50
N LEU A 466 1.81 -18.88 15.24
CA LEU A 466 1.37 -19.65 16.40
C LEU A 466 1.51 -18.87 17.72
N PHE A 467 2.56 -18.07 17.87
CA PHE A 467 2.98 -17.50 19.16
C PHE A 467 3.03 -15.97 19.19
N ALA A 468 3.01 -15.26 18.06
CA ALA A 468 2.87 -13.81 18.13
C ALA A 468 1.44 -13.50 18.58
N GLY A 469 1.29 -12.99 19.81
CA GLY A 469 0.00 -12.52 20.32
C GLY A 469 -0.59 -11.51 19.35
N ALA A 470 -1.73 -11.87 18.75
CA ALA A 470 -2.45 -11.12 17.70
C ALA A 470 -1.55 -10.45 16.64
N ALA A 471 -1.39 -11.08 15.48
CA ALA A 471 -0.68 -10.50 14.32
C ALA A 471 -1.05 -9.02 14.13
N LEU A 472 -0.02 -8.14 14.12
CA LEU A 472 -0.24 -6.71 13.95
C LEU A 472 -1.02 -6.47 12.65
N PRO A 473 -2.07 -5.62 12.67
CA PRO A 473 -2.76 -5.25 11.45
C PRO A 473 -1.76 -4.75 10.42
N PHE A 474 -2.02 -5.04 9.14
CA PHE A 474 -1.25 -4.44 8.04
C PHE A 474 -1.22 -2.92 8.21
N LEU A 475 -0.05 -2.33 8.01
CA LEU A 475 0.21 -0.93 8.25
C LEU A 475 -0.74 -0.02 7.45
N TYR A 476 -1.14 -0.49 6.28
CA TYR A 476 -2.11 0.17 5.41
C TYR A 476 -3.45 0.50 6.11
N PHE A 477 -3.88 -0.30 7.09
CA PHE A 477 -5.14 -0.08 7.80
C PHE A 477 -5.05 0.94 8.94
N ARG A 478 -3.87 1.51 9.19
CA ARG A 478 -3.64 2.52 10.24
C ARG A 478 -3.68 3.96 9.73
N PHE A 479 -3.85 4.17 8.42
CA PHE A 479 -3.74 5.50 7.77
C PHE A 479 -5.08 6.10 7.36
#